data_AF-A0AAW2IL20-F1
#
_entry.id   AF-A0AAW2IL20-F1
#
_cell.length_a   1.000
_cell.length_b   1.000
_cell.length_c   1.000
_cell.angle_alpha   90.00
_cell.angle_beta   90.00
_cell.angle_gamma   90.00
#
_symmetry.space_group_name_H-M   'P 1'
#
loop_
_entity.id
_entity.type
_entity.pdbx_description
1 polymer ?
#
loop_
_entity_poly.entity_id
_entity_poly.type
_entity_poly.pdbx_seq_one_letter_code
_entity_poly.pdbx_strand_id
1 'polypeptide(L)'
;MIKYAKKTYPELDLIGGNVVTAYQAQNLIQAGVDGLRVGMGSGSICTTQEVCAVGRGQATYRVASIAAESSVPVIADGGYQALTLGAATVMMGSFLAGSSEAPGTYEYQYWGFATTGWLASQEYRGMGSLEAMVKGSNARYLGDKAKLKVAQGVVGAVADKGSVLKFIPYTMHAVKLGFQDLGTSSLQSAHEIRRAKARGMFEVVFFCLTRAC
;
A
#
# COMPACT_ATOMS: atom_id res chain seq x y z
N MET A 1 15.59 -10.41 14.13
CA MET A 1 14.27 -11.07 14.12
C MET A 1 14.08 -11.97 12.91
N ILE A 2 14.18 -11.50 11.66
CA ILE A 2 13.93 -12.32 10.44
C ILE A 2 14.76 -13.61 10.42
N LYS A 3 16.08 -13.52 10.58
CA LYS A 3 16.97 -14.70 10.65
C LYS A 3 16.58 -15.69 11.75
N TYR A 4 16.12 -15.18 12.89
CA TYR A 4 15.64 -16.01 14.01
C TYR A 4 14.33 -16.71 13.63
N ALA A 5 13.38 -15.98 13.02
CA ALA A 5 12.12 -16.52 12.57
C ALA A 5 12.32 -17.62 11.50
N LYS A 6 13.12 -17.39 10.46
CA LYS A 6 13.44 -18.43 9.45
C LYS A 6 14.20 -19.63 10.04
N LYS A 7 15.05 -19.40 11.06
CA LYS A 7 15.73 -20.51 11.76
C LYS A 7 14.75 -21.36 12.59
N THR A 8 13.76 -20.72 13.22
CA THR A 8 12.81 -21.39 14.11
C THR A 8 11.67 -22.05 13.33
N TYR A 9 11.22 -21.40 12.25
CA TYR A 9 10.10 -21.80 11.40
C TYR A 9 10.52 -21.66 9.93
N PRO A 10 11.27 -22.63 9.37
CA PRO A 10 11.81 -22.53 8.01
C PRO A 10 10.73 -22.51 6.93
N GLU A 11 9.65 -23.26 7.14
CA GLU A 11 8.49 -23.36 6.23
C GLU A 11 7.54 -22.15 6.30
N LEU A 12 7.77 -21.20 7.23
CA LEU A 12 6.93 -20.03 7.36
C LEU A 12 7.36 -18.95 6.36
N ASP A 13 6.41 -18.51 5.53
CA ASP A 13 6.58 -17.36 4.63
C ASP A 13 6.63 -16.06 5.43
N LEU A 14 7.69 -15.28 5.20
CA LEU A 14 7.91 -14.00 5.88
C LEU A 14 7.86 -12.82 4.90
N ILE A 15 6.91 -11.92 5.14
CA ILE A 15 6.84 -10.62 4.46
C ILE A 15 7.61 -9.59 5.27
N GLY A 16 8.70 -9.05 4.71
CA GLY A 16 9.50 -7.99 5.31
C GLY A 16 9.12 -6.60 4.82
N GLY A 17 9.01 -5.62 5.71
CA GLY A 17 8.77 -4.24 5.33
C GLY A 17 8.42 -3.31 6.50
N ASN A 18 8.05 -2.06 6.23
CA ASN A 18 7.98 -1.44 4.91
C ASN A 18 9.35 -0.93 4.44
N VAL A 19 9.62 -0.96 3.13
CA VAL A 19 10.84 -0.39 2.53
C VAL A 19 10.52 0.57 1.38
N VAL A 20 11.42 1.52 1.11
CA VAL A 20 11.31 2.49 -0.01
C VAL A 20 12.59 2.67 -0.82
N THR A 21 13.64 1.92 -0.47
CA THR A 21 14.95 1.98 -1.15
C THR A 21 15.43 0.59 -1.58
N ALA A 22 16.24 0.60 -2.62
CA ALA A 22 17.02 -0.53 -3.11
C ALA A 22 17.80 -1.23 -1.99
N TYR A 23 18.55 -0.44 -1.22
CA TYR A 23 19.41 -0.92 -0.15
C TYR A 23 18.63 -1.61 0.97
N GLN A 24 17.52 -1.00 1.42
CA GLN A 24 16.65 -1.62 2.42
C GLN A 24 16.07 -2.94 1.93
N ALA A 25 15.65 -3.01 0.66
CA ALA A 25 15.13 -4.24 0.06
C ALA A 25 16.21 -5.34 0.03
N GLN A 26 17.42 -5.03 -0.43
CA GLN A 26 18.54 -5.99 -0.45
C GLN A 26 18.84 -6.54 0.95
N ASN A 27 18.86 -5.68 1.98
CA ASN A 27 19.12 -6.10 3.35
C ASN A 27 18.07 -7.10 3.86
N LEU A 28 16.79 -6.88 3.54
CA LEU A 28 15.72 -7.80 3.93
C LEU A 28 15.77 -9.11 3.14
N ILE A 29 16.03 -9.05 1.82
CA ILE A 29 16.20 -10.24 0.97
C ILE A 29 17.35 -11.09 1.49
N GLN A 30 18.51 -10.50 1.78
CA GLN A 30 19.66 -11.20 2.36
C GLN A 30 19.39 -11.76 3.76
N ALA A 31 18.43 -11.19 4.50
CA ALA A 31 17.99 -11.72 5.78
C ALA A 31 17.07 -12.95 5.64
N GLY A 32 16.55 -13.23 4.45
CA GLY A 32 15.73 -14.40 4.13
C GLY A 32 14.22 -14.15 4.14
N VAL A 33 13.75 -12.97 3.72
CA VAL A 33 12.31 -12.73 3.54
C VAL A 33 11.81 -13.34 2.24
N ASP A 34 10.59 -13.89 2.27
CA ASP A 34 9.94 -14.53 1.12
C ASP A 34 9.06 -13.53 0.33
N GLY A 35 8.81 -12.35 0.89
CA GLY A 35 8.13 -11.24 0.22
C GLY A 35 8.51 -9.88 0.80
N LEU A 36 8.36 -8.82 -0.01
CA LEU A 36 8.64 -7.45 0.41
C LEU A 36 7.37 -6.60 0.42
N ARG A 37 7.14 -5.86 1.50
CA ARG A 37 6.12 -4.81 1.58
C ARG A 37 6.76 -3.45 1.33
N VAL A 38 6.27 -2.72 0.32
CA VAL A 38 6.87 -1.47 -0.17
C VAL A 38 5.91 -0.29 0.02
N GLY A 39 6.43 0.81 0.56
CA GLY A 39 5.69 2.07 0.72
C GLY A 39 5.93 2.72 2.09
N MET A 40 6.25 4.01 2.12
CA MET A 40 6.40 4.77 3.37
C MET A 40 5.87 6.18 3.14
N GLY A 41 4.77 6.50 3.82
CA GLY A 41 4.10 7.80 3.66
C GLY A 41 3.14 7.90 2.47
N SER A 42 2.93 6.82 1.70
CA SER A 42 2.04 6.79 0.52
C SER A 42 0.58 6.47 0.83
N GLY A 43 0.25 6.13 2.08
CA GLY A 43 -1.11 5.81 2.50
C GLY A 43 -1.98 7.07 2.63
N SER A 44 -3.25 6.97 2.27
CA SER A 44 -4.23 8.09 2.27
C SER A 44 -4.44 8.80 3.60
N ILE A 45 -4.08 8.15 4.71
CA ILE A 45 -4.21 8.66 6.09
C ILE A 45 -2.87 8.76 6.81
N CYS A 46 -1.78 8.60 6.06
CA CYS A 46 -0.43 8.65 6.59
C CYS A 46 0.08 10.09 6.51
N THR A 47 0.67 10.60 7.59
CA THR A 47 1.28 11.93 7.63
C THR A 47 2.78 11.86 7.90
N THR A 48 3.39 10.69 7.68
CA THR A 48 4.81 10.46 7.97
C THR A 48 5.73 11.37 7.16
N GLN A 49 5.38 11.69 5.91
CA GLN A 49 6.21 12.57 5.08
C GLN A 49 6.19 14.01 5.60
N GLU A 50 5.04 14.45 6.09
CA GLU A 50 4.79 15.80 6.57
C GLU A 50 5.40 16.00 7.96
N VAL A 51 5.19 15.03 8.86
CA VAL A 51 5.57 15.16 10.27
C VAL A 51 7.02 14.73 10.52
N CYS A 52 7.51 13.71 9.79
CA CYS A 52 8.86 13.19 9.99
C CYS A 52 9.83 13.62 8.89
N ALA A 53 9.38 14.30 7.84
CA ALA A 53 10.20 14.66 6.67
C ALA A 53 10.90 13.45 6.00
N VAL A 54 10.38 12.23 6.24
CA VAL A 54 10.94 10.98 5.74
C VAL A 54 9.86 10.19 5.03
N GLY A 55 10.17 9.77 3.81
CA GLY A 55 9.34 8.89 3.02
C GLY A 55 9.75 8.94 1.57
N ARG A 56 8.94 8.31 0.72
CA ARG A 56 9.08 8.39 -0.73
C ARG A 56 7.72 8.19 -1.35
N GLY A 57 7.43 8.94 -2.42
CA GLY A 57 6.36 8.56 -3.35
C GLY A 57 6.50 7.09 -3.76
N GLN A 58 5.39 6.44 -4.11
CA GLN A 58 5.28 4.98 -4.20
C GLN A 58 6.51 4.34 -4.89
N ALA A 59 7.38 3.72 -4.09
CA ALA A 59 8.76 3.37 -4.46
C ALA A 59 8.88 2.04 -5.23
N THR A 60 7.73 1.46 -5.60
CA THR A 60 7.57 0.13 -6.17
C THR A 60 8.53 -0.16 -7.31
N TYR A 61 8.70 0.77 -8.26
CA TYR A 61 9.50 0.51 -9.46
C TYR A 61 10.95 0.10 -9.14
N ARG A 62 11.64 0.85 -8.27
CA ARG A 62 13.05 0.61 -7.95
C ARG A 62 13.22 -0.63 -7.07
N VAL A 63 12.32 -0.84 -6.11
CA VAL A 63 12.37 -2.00 -5.22
C VAL A 63 12.05 -3.28 -5.99
N ALA A 64 11.02 -3.27 -6.86
CA ALA A 64 10.64 -4.41 -7.68
C ALA A 64 11.73 -4.83 -8.67
N SER A 65 12.49 -3.88 -9.23
CA SER A 65 13.60 -4.23 -10.12
C SER A 65 14.69 -5.06 -9.42
N ILE A 66 15.02 -4.74 -8.17
CA ILE A 66 16.02 -5.48 -7.40
C ILE A 66 15.45 -6.78 -6.84
N ALA A 67 14.22 -6.76 -6.33
CA ALA A 67 13.57 -7.96 -5.81
C ALA A 67 13.41 -9.04 -6.89
N ALA A 68 13.21 -8.62 -8.15
CA ALA A 68 13.15 -9.52 -9.29
C ALA A 68 14.46 -10.28 -9.56
N GLU A 69 15.63 -9.72 -9.22
CA GLU A 69 16.92 -10.42 -9.37
C GLU A 69 17.04 -11.60 -8.40
N SER A 70 16.31 -11.55 -7.28
CA SER A 70 16.26 -12.59 -6.25
C SER A 70 14.95 -13.38 -6.24
N SER A 71 14.10 -13.21 -7.25
CA SER A 71 12.77 -13.84 -7.35
C SER A 71 11.86 -13.60 -6.13
N VAL A 72 12.03 -12.48 -5.42
CA VAL A 72 11.21 -12.12 -4.25
C VAL A 72 10.03 -11.23 -4.71
N PRO A 73 8.77 -11.63 -4.47
CA PRO A 73 7.61 -10.82 -4.85
C PRO A 73 7.50 -9.53 -4.02
N VAL A 74 6.98 -8.49 -4.67
CA VAL A 74 6.72 -7.19 -4.05
C VAL A 74 5.24 -6.94 -3.87
N ILE A 75 4.86 -6.56 -2.65
CA ILE A 75 3.53 -6.07 -2.27
C ILE A 75 3.61 -4.55 -2.18
N ALA A 76 2.92 -3.84 -3.06
CA ALA A 76 2.84 -2.38 -2.99
C ALA A 76 1.73 -1.96 -2.01
N ASP A 77 2.12 -1.22 -0.98
CA ASP A 77 1.22 -0.73 0.07
C ASP A 77 0.80 0.70 -0.25
N GLY A 78 -0.40 0.84 -0.82
CA GLY A 78 -0.97 2.13 -1.25
C GLY A 78 -1.02 2.34 -2.76
N GLY A 79 -1.99 1.71 -3.43
CA GLY A 79 -2.41 2.04 -4.81
C GLY A 79 -2.27 0.89 -5.82
N TYR A 80 -3.34 0.62 -6.58
CA TYR A 80 -3.40 -0.48 -7.56
C TYR A 80 -2.57 -0.25 -8.83
N GLN A 81 -2.26 1.02 -9.16
CA GLN A 81 -1.37 1.38 -10.28
C GLN A 81 0.05 0.81 -10.15
N ALA A 82 0.45 0.40 -8.94
CA ALA A 82 1.76 -0.18 -8.67
C ALA A 82 1.99 -1.56 -9.34
N LEU A 83 0.94 -2.24 -9.80
CA LEU A 83 1.05 -3.52 -10.50
C LEU A 83 1.91 -3.40 -11.77
N THR A 84 1.70 -2.35 -12.58
CA THR A 84 2.47 -2.12 -13.80
C THR A 84 3.90 -1.67 -13.52
N LEU A 85 4.16 -1.15 -12.33
CA LEU A 85 5.50 -0.74 -11.88
C LEU A 85 6.37 -1.91 -11.42
N GLY A 86 5.80 -3.12 -11.30
CA GLY A 86 6.52 -4.34 -10.92
C GLY A 86 6.06 -5.00 -9.61
N ALA A 87 5.00 -4.49 -8.97
CA ALA A 87 4.41 -5.21 -7.83
C ALA A 87 3.73 -6.50 -8.30
N ALA A 88 3.89 -7.57 -7.52
CA ALA A 88 3.17 -8.82 -7.71
C ALA A 88 1.73 -8.72 -7.20
N THR A 89 1.51 -7.94 -6.14
CA THR A 89 0.19 -7.67 -5.58
C THR A 89 0.16 -6.30 -4.88
N VAL A 90 -1.02 -5.83 -4.53
CA VAL A 90 -1.23 -4.54 -3.87
C VAL A 90 -1.98 -4.73 -2.56
N MET A 91 -1.54 -4.01 -1.53
CA MET A 91 -2.21 -3.92 -0.23
C MET A 91 -3.02 -2.62 -0.18
N MET A 92 -4.27 -2.72 0.25
CA MET A 92 -5.23 -1.62 0.18
C MET A 92 -5.93 -1.43 1.52
N GLY A 93 -5.71 -0.28 2.17
CA GLY A 93 -6.41 0.11 3.38
C GLY A 93 -7.70 0.88 3.07
N SER A 94 -7.57 2.16 2.70
CA SER A 94 -8.73 3.04 2.49
C SER A 94 -9.69 2.58 1.40
N PHE A 95 -9.20 1.79 0.43
CA PHE A 95 -10.04 1.23 -0.62
C PHE A 95 -11.08 0.26 -0.04
N LEU A 96 -10.66 -0.59 0.90
CA LEU A 96 -11.50 -1.61 1.55
C LEU A 96 -12.20 -1.08 2.82
N ALA A 97 -11.75 0.04 3.37
CA ALA A 97 -12.43 0.72 4.46
C ALA A 97 -13.83 1.19 4.04
N GLY A 98 -14.79 1.12 4.97
CA GLY A 98 -16.21 1.41 4.69
C GLY A 98 -16.94 0.27 3.98
N SER A 99 -16.33 -0.91 3.89
CA SER A 99 -17.04 -2.12 3.44
C SER A 99 -17.78 -2.78 4.61
N SER A 100 -18.82 -3.55 4.30
CA SER A 100 -19.63 -4.22 5.32
C SER A 100 -18.84 -5.23 6.18
N GLU A 101 -17.75 -5.75 5.64
CA GLU A 101 -16.83 -6.69 6.30
C GLU A 101 -15.71 -5.98 7.08
N ALA A 102 -15.51 -4.68 6.86
CA ALA A 102 -14.51 -3.92 7.58
C ALA A 102 -14.93 -3.71 9.05
N PRO A 103 -14.01 -3.87 10.01
CA PRO A 103 -14.33 -3.75 11.43
C PRO A 103 -14.72 -2.32 11.80
N GLY A 104 -15.75 -2.18 12.63
CA GLY A 104 -16.27 -0.89 13.10
C GLY A 104 -17.78 -0.79 12.91
N THR A 105 -18.38 0.25 13.49
CA THR A 105 -19.80 0.56 13.33
C THR A 105 -19.98 1.69 12.33
N TYR A 106 -21.09 1.68 11.61
CA TYR A 106 -21.47 2.78 10.74
C TYR A 106 -22.11 3.91 11.55
N GLU A 107 -21.67 5.13 11.27
CA GLU A 107 -22.21 6.36 11.81
C GLU A 107 -22.78 7.22 10.68
N TYR A 108 -23.97 7.77 10.89
CA TYR A 108 -24.54 8.74 9.95
C TYR A 108 -23.91 10.10 10.23
N GLN A 109 -23.13 10.59 9.28
CA GLN A 109 -22.50 11.89 9.35
C GLN A 109 -23.12 12.81 8.30
N TYR A 110 -23.38 14.06 8.70
CA TYR A 110 -23.82 15.10 7.78
C TYR A 110 -22.61 15.58 6.98
N TRP A 111 -22.55 15.23 5.69
CA TRP A 111 -21.46 15.66 4.82
C TRP A 111 -21.88 16.94 4.10
N GLY A 112 -21.13 18.03 4.27
CA GLY A 112 -21.49 19.35 3.73
C GLY A 112 -20.37 19.95 2.91
N PHE A 113 -20.34 19.66 1.60
CA PHE A 113 -19.74 20.52 0.55
C PHE A 113 -20.03 20.05 -0.90
N ALA A 114 -20.29 18.76 -1.15
CA ALA A 114 -20.51 18.20 -2.50
C ALA A 114 -21.76 17.31 -2.66
N THR A 115 -22.34 16.82 -1.56
CA THR A 115 -23.61 16.09 -1.52
C THR A 115 -24.38 16.61 -0.32
N THR A 116 -25.65 17.00 -0.48
CA THR A 116 -26.49 17.45 0.64
C THR A 116 -27.19 16.23 1.26
N GLY A 117 -26.75 15.79 2.44
CA GLY A 117 -27.45 14.75 3.20
C GLY A 117 -26.64 14.05 4.27
N TRP A 118 -27.34 13.18 5.01
CA TRP A 118 -26.73 12.23 5.94
C TRP A 118 -26.23 11.02 5.18
N LEU A 119 -24.93 10.73 5.32
CA LEU A 119 -24.29 9.57 4.70
C LEU A 119 -23.83 8.61 5.79
N ALA A 120 -24.11 7.32 5.58
CA ALA A 120 -23.50 6.28 6.39
C ALA A 120 -22.00 6.26 6.11
N SER A 121 -21.21 6.33 7.17
CA SER A 121 -19.75 6.41 7.12
C SER A 121 -19.15 5.52 8.20
N GLN A 122 -17.94 5.04 7.98
CA GLN A 122 -17.19 4.24 8.94
C GLN A 122 -15.88 4.95 9.28
N GLU A 123 -15.46 4.90 10.54
CA GLU A 123 -14.18 5.42 10.99
C GLU A 123 -13.02 4.62 10.34
N TYR A 124 -12.08 5.33 9.74
CA TYR A 124 -10.85 4.78 9.19
C TYR A 124 -9.66 5.55 9.75
N ARG A 125 -8.80 4.86 10.51
CA ARG A 125 -7.68 5.48 11.24
C ARG A 125 -6.32 4.89 10.91
N GLY A 126 -5.31 5.75 10.99
CA GLY A 126 -3.94 5.40 10.67
C GLY A 126 -3.33 4.69 11.85
N MET A 127 -2.51 3.67 11.60
CA MET A 127 -1.81 3.00 12.70
C MET A 127 -0.85 3.95 13.43
N GLY A 128 -0.45 5.07 12.82
CA GLY A 128 0.32 6.14 13.45
C GLY A 128 -0.53 7.24 14.11
N SER A 129 -1.85 7.12 14.15
CA SER A 129 -2.72 8.08 14.86
C SER A 129 -2.63 7.88 16.37
N LEU A 130 -2.89 8.92 17.15
CA LEU A 130 -2.84 8.84 18.62
C LEU A 130 -3.77 7.75 19.15
N GLU A 131 -4.99 7.65 18.63
CA GLU A 131 -5.98 6.66 19.03
C GLU A 131 -5.51 5.22 18.77
N ALA A 132 -4.91 4.97 17.61
CA ALA A 132 -4.34 3.67 17.29
C ALA A 132 -3.14 3.34 18.18
N MET A 133 -2.28 4.34 18.45
CA MET A 133 -1.09 4.17 19.29
C MET A 133 -1.42 3.92 20.75
N VAL A 134 -2.52 4.47 21.28
CA VAL A 134 -3.04 4.13 22.60
C VAL A 134 -3.54 2.68 22.65
N LYS A 135 -4.13 2.19 21.54
CA LYS A 135 -4.63 0.81 21.39
C LYS A 135 -3.56 -0.23 21.02
N GLY A 136 -2.27 0.12 21.07
CA GLY A 136 -1.17 -0.84 20.96
C GLY A 136 -0.35 -0.80 19.66
N SER A 137 -0.60 0.12 18.73
CA SER A 137 0.25 0.26 17.52
C SER A 137 1.59 0.96 17.78
N ASN A 138 1.84 1.40 19.02
CA ASN A 138 2.99 2.23 19.41
C ASN A 138 4.36 1.56 19.15
N ALA A 139 4.44 0.24 19.28
CA ALA A 139 5.64 -0.53 18.97
C ALA A 139 6.17 -0.30 17.54
N ARG A 140 5.30 0.12 16.60
CA ARG A 140 5.65 0.42 15.22
C ARG A 140 6.27 1.81 15.01
N TYR A 141 6.04 2.77 15.91
CA TYR A 141 6.26 4.20 15.64
C TYR A 141 7.16 4.95 16.63
N LEU A 142 7.97 4.25 17.45
CA LEU A 142 9.10 4.75 18.31
C LEU A 142 9.26 3.94 19.61
N GLY A 143 8.52 2.83 19.77
CA GLY A 143 8.66 1.90 20.89
C GLY A 143 7.91 2.34 22.15
N ASP A 144 7.54 1.38 23.00
CA ASP A 144 6.59 1.57 24.10
C ASP A 144 7.02 2.55 25.21
N LYS A 145 8.26 3.04 25.19
CA LYS A 145 8.87 3.80 26.30
C LYS A 145 8.98 5.31 26.09
N ALA A 146 8.62 5.84 24.92
CA ALA A 146 8.69 7.28 24.66
C ALA A 146 7.55 8.04 25.37
N LYS A 147 7.89 9.06 26.17
CA LYS A 147 6.91 9.91 26.88
C LYS A 147 6.12 10.83 25.93
N LEU A 148 6.76 11.31 24.86
CA LEU A 148 6.12 12.14 23.85
C LEU A 148 5.83 11.28 22.61
N LYS A 149 4.55 11.17 22.26
CA LYS A 149 4.10 10.46 21.05
C LYS A 149 3.83 11.46 19.93
N VAL A 150 4.53 11.29 18.81
CA VAL A 150 4.34 12.11 17.61
C VAL A 150 3.42 11.35 16.66
N ALA A 151 2.27 11.92 16.33
CA ALA A 151 1.30 11.29 15.44
C ALA A 151 1.82 11.30 13.99
N GLN A 152 1.88 10.12 13.36
CA GLN A 152 2.28 9.93 11.96
C GLN A 152 1.12 9.47 11.07
N GLY A 153 -0.11 9.59 11.57
CA GLY A 153 -1.32 9.34 10.81
C GLY A 153 -2.54 10.04 11.40
N VAL A 154 -3.58 10.13 10.60
CA VAL A 154 -4.85 10.79 10.96
C VAL A 154 -5.98 9.78 11.12
N VAL A 155 -7.08 10.26 11.69
CA VAL A 155 -8.37 9.58 11.75
C VAL A 155 -9.31 10.31 10.79
N GLY A 156 -10.09 9.58 10.01
CA GLY A 156 -11.09 10.13 9.12
C GLY A 156 -12.30 9.21 9.02
N ALA A 157 -13.33 9.69 8.31
CA ALA A 157 -14.50 8.89 7.98
C ALA A 157 -14.49 8.53 6.49
N VAL A 158 -14.90 7.31 6.18
CA VAL A 158 -15.03 6.80 4.80
C VAL A 158 -16.48 6.43 4.58
N ALA A 159 -17.05 6.91 3.47
CA ALA A 159 -18.43 6.57 3.09
C ALA A 159 -18.61 5.05 2.92
N ASP A 160 -19.82 4.57 3.19
CA ASP A 160 -20.19 3.18 2.95
C ASP A 160 -20.02 2.81 1.46
N LYS A 161 -19.37 1.68 1.22
CA LYS A 161 -19.12 1.10 -0.11
C LYS A 161 -19.88 -0.21 -0.33
N GLY A 162 -20.61 -0.67 0.67
CA GLY A 162 -21.27 -1.97 0.66
C GLY A 162 -20.29 -3.14 0.79
N SER A 163 -20.74 -4.34 0.43
CA SER A 163 -19.96 -5.57 0.61
C SER A 163 -18.80 -5.70 -0.38
N VAL A 164 -17.66 -6.20 0.12
CA VAL A 164 -16.50 -6.54 -0.72
C VAL A 164 -16.83 -7.57 -1.80
N LEU A 165 -17.87 -8.39 -1.60
CA LEU A 165 -18.30 -9.39 -2.57
C LEU A 165 -18.81 -8.77 -3.88
N LYS A 166 -19.30 -7.52 -3.85
CA LYS A 166 -19.68 -6.77 -5.05
C LYS A 166 -18.53 -5.90 -5.56
N PHE A 167 -17.78 -5.30 -4.64
CA PHE A 167 -16.76 -4.32 -4.95
C PHE A 167 -15.48 -4.93 -5.54
N ILE A 168 -15.04 -6.09 -5.05
CA ILE A 168 -13.85 -6.78 -5.57
C ILE A 168 -14.02 -7.23 -7.03
N PRO A 169 -15.12 -7.92 -7.43
CA PRO A 169 -15.32 -8.29 -8.83
C PRO A 169 -15.32 -7.10 -9.79
N TYR A 170 -15.96 -5.99 -9.40
CA TYR A 170 -15.95 -4.75 -10.17
C TYR A 170 -14.52 -4.23 -10.37
N THR A 171 -13.75 -4.17 -9.29
CA THR A 171 -12.35 -3.69 -9.32
C THR A 171 -11.46 -4.61 -10.17
N MET A 172 -11.63 -5.93 -10.05
CA MET A 172 -10.92 -6.90 -10.87
C MET A 172 -11.20 -6.68 -12.36
N HIS A 173 -12.45 -6.36 -12.72
CA HIS A 173 -12.81 -6.06 -14.10
C HIS A 173 -12.16 -4.76 -14.58
N ALA A 174 -12.17 -3.70 -13.76
CA ALA A 174 -11.51 -2.44 -14.07
C ALA A 174 -9.99 -2.61 -14.28
N VAL A 175 -9.34 -3.43 -13.45
CA VAL A 175 -7.92 -3.77 -13.65
C VAL A 175 -7.72 -4.52 -14.95
N LYS A 176 -8.55 -5.52 -15.28
CA LYS A 176 -8.45 -6.25 -16.57
C LYS A 176 -8.59 -5.32 -17.77
N LEU A 177 -9.52 -4.35 -17.72
CA LEU A 177 -9.65 -3.33 -18.76
C LEU A 177 -8.38 -2.48 -18.89
N GLY A 178 -7.81 -2.05 -17.77
CA GLY A 178 -6.53 -1.32 -17.78
C GLY A 178 -5.37 -2.14 -18.37
N PHE A 179 -5.35 -3.46 -18.14
CA PHE A 179 -4.36 -4.36 -18.75
C PHE A 179 -4.60 -4.56 -20.26
N GLN A 180 -5.86 -4.59 -20.69
CA GLN A 180 -6.24 -4.61 -22.11
C GLN A 180 -5.78 -3.33 -22.82
N ASP A 181 -6.02 -2.15 -22.22
CA ASP A 181 -5.59 -0.87 -22.77
C ASP A 181 -4.07 -0.73 -22.82
N LEU A 182 -3.36 -1.34 -21.85
CA LEU A 182 -1.90 -1.44 -21.86
C LEU A 182 -1.38 -2.40 -22.95
N GLY A 183 -2.25 -3.24 -23.54
CA GLY A 183 -1.87 -4.26 -24.51
C GLY A 183 -1.21 -5.48 -23.87
N THR A 184 -1.56 -5.81 -22.63
CA THR A 184 -0.97 -6.92 -21.86
C THR A 184 -2.02 -7.95 -21.47
N SER A 185 -1.73 -9.22 -21.71
CA SER A 185 -2.62 -10.34 -21.37
C SER A 185 -2.39 -10.90 -19.96
N SER A 186 -1.29 -10.55 -19.31
CA SER A 186 -0.93 -11.02 -17.96
C SER A 186 -0.08 -10.02 -17.18
N LEU A 187 -0.01 -10.20 -15.87
CA LEU A 187 0.85 -9.41 -14.99
C LEU A 187 2.34 -9.58 -15.35
N GLN A 188 2.74 -10.81 -15.65
CA GLN A 188 4.08 -11.15 -16.09
C GLN A 188 4.45 -10.42 -17.38
N SER A 189 3.54 -10.43 -18.37
CA SER A 189 3.73 -9.70 -19.63
C SER A 189 3.90 -8.18 -19.38
N ALA A 190 3.09 -7.60 -18.48
CA ALA A 190 3.25 -6.20 -18.11
C ALA A 190 4.62 -5.90 -17.47
N HIS A 191 5.13 -6.81 -16.62
CA HIS A 191 6.46 -6.67 -16.01
C HIS A 191 7.59 -6.83 -17.02
N GLU A 192 7.43 -7.68 -18.04
CA GLU A 192 8.38 -7.84 -19.14
C GLU A 192 8.44 -6.61 -20.03
N ILE A 193 7.29 -6.07 -20.45
CA ILE A 193 7.21 -4.83 -21.23
C ILE A 193 7.89 -3.68 -20.47
N ARG A 194 7.66 -3.58 -19.16
CA ARG A 194 8.32 -2.62 -18.28
C ARG A 194 9.85 -2.76 -18.34
N ARG A 195 10.39 -3.98 -18.31
CA ARG A 195 11.84 -4.26 -18.41
C ARG A 195 12.40 -3.94 -19.81
N ALA A 196 11.65 -4.25 -20.86
CA ALA A 196 12.06 -4.03 -22.24
C ALA A 196 12.07 -2.54 -22.66
N LYS A 197 11.06 -1.75 -22.24
CA LYS A 197 10.90 -0.33 -22.61
C LYS A 197 11.64 0.68 -21.73
N ALA A 198 12.32 0.23 -20.67
CA ALA A 198 13.22 1.08 -19.85
C ALA A 198 14.44 1.62 -20.65
N ARG A 199 14.59 1.26 -21.93
CA ARG A 199 15.59 1.76 -22.86
C ARG A 199 15.12 2.91 -23.79
N GLY A 200 13.88 3.42 -23.69
CA GLY A 200 13.54 4.59 -24.52
C GLY A 200 12.13 5.18 -24.52
N MET A 201 11.16 4.75 -23.70
CA MET A 201 9.77 5.23 -23.88
C MET A 201 8.91 5.28 -22.61
N PHE A 202 9.49 5.63 -21.46
CA PHE A 202 8.75 5.71 -20.19
C PHE A 202 8.06 7.06 -19.91
N GLU A 203 8.32 8.10 -20.73
CA GLU A 203 7.76 9.45 -20.48
C GLU A 203 6.25 9.54 -20.71
N VAL A 204 5.68 8.83 -21.69
CA VAL A 204 4.31 9.09 -22.14
C VAL A 204 3.23 8.52 -21.19
N VAL A 205 3.48 7.37 -20.56
CA VAL A 205 2.50 6.74 -19.64
C VAL A 205 2.54 7.40 -18.25
N PHE A 206 3.71 7.86 -17.81
CA PHE A 206 3.88 8.48 -16.50
C PHE A 206 3.27 9.89 -16.43
N PHE A 207 3.29 10.63 -17.55
CA PHE A 207 2.72 11.99 -17.62
C PHE A 207 1.19 12.01 -17.55
N CYS A 208 0.53 10.96 -18.03
CA CYS A 208 -0.93 10.86 -17.99
C CYS A 208 -1.45 10.45 -16.59
N LEU A 209 -0.73 9.60 -15.87
CA LEU A 209 -1.14 9.08 -14.55
C LEU A 209 -0.86 10.02 -13.37
N THR A 210 0.08 10.95 -13.50
CA THR A 210 0.46 11.89 -12.41
C THR A 210 -0.27 13.23 -12.45
N ARG A 211 -1.01 13.53 -13.53
CA ARG A 211 -1.84 14.74 -13.68
C ARG A 211 -3.34 14.52 -13.49
N ALA A 212 -3.79 13.29 -13.27
CA ALA A 212 -5.20 12.94 -13.06
C ALA A 212 -5.59 12.85 -11.57
N CYS A 213 -4.90 13.58 -10.70
CA CYS A 213 -5.27 13.83 -9.30
C CYS A 213 -5.19 15.33 -9.03
#